data_AF-A0A3M2AL59-F1
#
_entry.id   AF-A0A3M2AL59-F1
#
_cell.length_a   1.000
_cell.length_b   1.000
_cell.length_c   1.000
_cell.angle_alpha   90.00
_cell.angle_beta   90.00
_cell.angle_gamma   90.00
#
_symmetry.space_group_name_H-M   'P 1'
#
loop_
_entity.id
_entity.type
_entity.pdbx_description
1 polymer ?
#
loop_
_entity_poly.entity_id
_entity_poly.type
_entity_poly.pdbx_seq_one_letter_code
_entity_poly.pdbx_strand_id
1 'polypeptide(L)' 'MKGKDFLALTVGFNLIGGIVAGMIVGYAFDRWLMEGLFKVRTFPFGFLFFFFIGIISGFWNAYKDLKRIK' A
#
# COMPACT_ATOMS: atom_id res chain seq x y z
N MET A 1 -23.31 14.78 -6.25
CA MET A 1 -22.37 13.92 -6.99
C MET A 1 -23.02 12.55 -7.13
N LYS A 2 -22.97 11.93 -8.32
CA LYS A 2 -23.64 10.64 -8.55
C LYS A 2 -22.90 9.55 -7.76
N GLY A 3 -23.59 8.52 -7.28
CA GLY A 3 -22.96 7.43 -6.49
C GLY A 3 -21.77 6.75 -7.19
N LYS A 4 -21.72 6.80 -8.54
CA LYS A 4 -20.60 6.33 -9.36
C LYS A 4 -19.32 7.15 -9.21
N ASP A 5 -19.44 8.46 -8.98
CA ASP A 5 -18.29 9.37 -8.82
C ASP A 5 -17.61 9.13 -7.47
N PHE A 6 -18.42 8.93 -6.42
CA PHE A 6 -17.94 8.57 -5.09
C PHE A 6 -17.23 7.22 -5.10
N LEU A 7 -17.73 6.29 -5.92
CA LEU A 7 -17.13 4.98 -6.10
C LEU A 7 -15.74 5.03 -6.74
N ALA A 8 -15.64 5.77 -7.84
CA ALA A 8 -14.38 5.94 -8.56
C ALA A 8 -13.34 6.60 -7.65
N LEU A 9 -13.78 7.55 -6.81
CA LEU A 9 -12.94 8.19 -5.81
C LEU A 9 -12.44 7.18 -4.76
N THR A 10 -13.31 6.36 -4.18
CA THR A 10 -12.91 5.34 -3.19
C THR A 10 -11.94 4.32 -3.78
N VAL A 11 -12.18 3.85 -5.01
CA VAL A 11 -11.28 2.94 -5.72
C VAL A 11 -9.92 3.58 -5.93
N GLY A 12 -9.88 4.84 -6.39
CA GLY A 12 -8.64 5.59 -6.54
C GLY A 12 -7.88 5.76 -5.23
N PHE A 13 -8.59 6.07 -4.14
CA PHE A 13 -7.99 6.17 -2.80
C PHE A 13 -7.44 4.84 -2.30
N ASN A 14 -8.09 3.71 -2.56
CA ASN A 14 -7.58 2.40 -2.16
C ASN A 14 -6.31 2.02 -2.92
N LEU A 15 -6.26 2.32 -4.22
CA LEU A 15 -5.07 2.07 -5.05
C LEU A 15 -3.89 2.93 -4.59
N ILE A 16 -4.09 4.25 -4.49
CA ILE A 16 -3.03 5.17 -4.07
C ILE A 16 -2.67 4.93 -2.61
N GLY A 17 -3.66 4.77 -1.75
CA GLY A 17 -3.50 4.55 -0.32
C GLY A 17 -2.75 3.26 0.00
N GLY A 18 -3.03 2.17 -0.71
CA GLY A 18 -2.30 0.91 -0.56
C GLY A 18 -0.81 1.07 -0.90
N ILE A 19 -0.50 1.72 -2.02
CA ILE A 19 0.88 1.97 -2.45
C ILE A 19 1.61 2.88 -1.46
N VAL A 20 0.99 4.00 -1.08
CA VAL A 20 1.58 4.96 -0.13
C VAL A 20 1.80 4.31 1.24
N ALA A 21 0.82 3.57 1.75
CA ALA A 21 0.96 2.84 3.02
C ALA A 21 2.08 1.80 2.94
N GLY A 22 2.14 1.01 1.86
CA GLY A 22 3.21 0.03 1.63
C GLY A 22 4.61 0.67 1.61
N MET A 23 4.76 1.80 0.92
CA MET A 23 6.02 2.55 0.90
C MET A 23 6.41 3.10 2.28
N ILE A 24 5.47 3.68 3.02
CA ILE A 24 5.74 4.23 4.36
C ILE A 24 6.15 3.11 5.32
N VAL A 25 5.40 2.00 5.34
CA VAL A 25 5.69 0.85 6.19
C VAL A 25 7.03 0.23 5.80
N GLY A 26 7.31 0.05 4.51
CA GLY A 26 8.56 -0.52 4.04
C GLY A 26 9.77 0.36 4.33
N TYR A 27 9.63 1.69 4.19
CA TYR A 27 10.68 2.63 4.57
C TYR A 27 10.94 2.61 6.07
N ALA A 28 9.89 2.63 6.88
CA ALA A 28 10.00 2.52 8.33
C ALA A 28 10.65 1.19 8.76
N PHE A 29 10.31 0.09 8.09
CA PHE A 29 10.90 -1.22 8.33
C PHE A 29 12.41 -1.23 8.04
N ASP A 30 12.83 -0.74 6.87
CA ASP A 30 14.24 -0.70 6.50
C ASP A 30 15.06 0.24 7.43
N ARG A 31 14.52 1.42 7.76
CA ARG A 31 15.22 2.40 8.62
C ARG A 31 15.24 2.02 10.10
N TRP A 32 14.10 1.63 10.65
CA TRP A 32 14.00 1.41 12.10
C TRP A 32 14.37 -0.01 12.50
N LEU A 33 13.99 -1.01 11.70
CA LEU A 33 14.16 -2.41 12.05
C LEU A 33 15.50 -2.96 11.51
N MET A 34 15.81 -2.75 10.23
CA MET A 34 17.05 -3.25 9.63
C MET A 34 18.27 -2.39 9.99
N GLU A 35 18.24 -1.08 9.75
CA GLU A 35 19.35 -0.18 10.10
C GLU A 35 19.50 0.00 11.61
N GLY A 36 18.39 0.16 12.35
CA GLY A 36 18.40 0.41 13.79
C GLY A 36 18.76 -0.80 14.64
N LEU A 37 18.13 -1.96 14.37
CA LEU A 37 18.27 -3.16 15.22
C LEU A 37 19.41 -4.07 14.76
N PHE A 38 19.59 -4.23 13.44
CA PHE A 38 20.57 -5.15 12.88
C PHE A 38 21.88 -4.47 12.44
N LYS A 39 21.94 -3.14 12.35
CA LYS A 39 23.09 -2.35 11.83
C LYS A 39 23.58 -2.81 10.45
N VAL A 40 22.74 -3.53 9.70
CA VAL A 40 23.07 -3.98 8.35
C VAL A 40 22.52 -2.98 7.36
N ARG A 41 23.40 -2.36 6.58
CA ARG A 41 23.02 -1.48 5.46
C ARG A 41 22.72 -2.35 4.23
N THR A 42 21.62 -3.09 4.30
CA THR A 42 21.14 -3.92 3.21
C THR A 42 20.42 -3.06 2.17
N PHE A 43 20.40 -3.52 0.91
CA PHE A 43 19.51 -3.00 -0.13
C PHE A 43 18.07 -2.87 0.43
N PRO A 44 17.24 -1.89 0.00
CA PRO A 44 15.95 -1.59 0.64
C PRO A 44 14.88 -2.67 0.36
N PHE A 45 15.12 -3.86 0.89
CA PHE A 45 14.33 -5.06 0.67
C PHE A 45 12.96 -4.94 1.31
N GLY A 46 12.86 -4.35 2.50
CA GLY A 46 11.59 -4.09 3.16
C GLY A 46 10.75 -3.10 2.36
N PHE A 47 11.34 -2.01 1.88
CA PHE A 47 10.67 -1.05 1.00
C PHE A 47 10.11 -1.74 -0.25
N LEU A 48 10.94 -2.51 -0.96
CA LEU A 48 10.51 -3.20 -2.18
C LEU A 48 9.40 -4.21 -1.88
N PHE A 49 9.55 -4.99 -0.82
CA PHE A 49 8.59 -6.02 -0.41
C PHE A 49 7.23 -5.39 -0.05
N PHE A 50 7.22 -4.39 0.83
CA PHE A 50 6.00 -3.73 1.25
C PHE A 50 5.40 -2.85 0.16
N PHE A 51 6.19 -2.36 -0.80
CA PHE A 51 5.67 -1.70 -2.01
C PHE A 51 4.78 -2.65 -2.83
N PHE A 52 5.25 -3.86 -3.14
CA PHE A 52 4.44 -4.85 -3.87
C PHE A 52 3.22 -5.29 -3.06
N ILE A 53 3.35 -5.48 -1.74
CA ILE A 53 2.20 -5.76 -0.87
C ILE A 53 1.20 -4.59 -0.88
N GLY A 54 1.69 -3.35 -0.86
CA GLY A 54 0.88 -2.13 -0.95
C GLY A 54 0.06 -2.07 -2.24
N ILE A 55 0.69 -2.41 -3.38
CA ILE A 55 -0.01 -2.55 -4.66
C ILE A 55 -1.08 -3.64 -4.54
N ILE A 56 -0.71 -4.87 -4.17
CA ILE A 56 -1.63 -6.02 -4.12
C ILE A 56 -2.83 -5.73 -3.21
N SER A 57 -2.59 -5.17 -2.03
CA SER A 57 -3.64 -4.81 -1.07
C SER A 57 -4.54 -3.69 -1.56
N GLY A 58 -3.98 -2.65 -2.20
CA GLY A 58 -4.76 -1.57 -2.81
C GLY A 58 -5.68 -2.07 -3.92
N PHE A 59 -5.17 -2.94 -4.79
CA PHE A 59 -5.98 -3.60 -5.83
C PHE A 59 -7.02 -4.56 -5.25
N TRP A 60 -6.67 -5.33 -4.21
CA TRP A 60 -7.63 -6.21 -3.54
C TRP A 60 -8.79 -5.40 -2.95
N ASN A 61 -8.49 -4.32 -2.22
CA ASN A 61 -9.51 -3.48 -1.61
C ASN A 61 -10.40 -2.80 -2.66
N ALA A 62 -9.80 -2.27 -3.72
CA ALA A 62 -10.55 -1.76 -4.87
C ALA A 62 -11.48 -2.82 -5.47
N TYR A 63 -11.00 -4.06 -5.67
CA TYR A 63 -11.82 -5.16 -6.18
C TYR A 63 -12.97 -5.55 -5.23
N LYS A 64 -12.70 -5.60 -3.92
CA LYS A 64 -13.73 -5.85 -2.90
C LYS A 64 -14.81 -4.78 -2.90
N ASP A 65 -14.43 -3.51 -3.05
CA ASP A 65 -15.37 -2.41 -3.11
C ASP A 65 -16.25 -2.53 -4.35
N LEU A 66 -15.65 -2.77 -5.53
CA LEU A 66 -16.39 -3.02 -6.77
C LEU A 66 -17.37 -4.20 -6.65
N LYS A 67 -16.97 -5.28 -5.96
CA LYS A 67 -17.80 -6.47 -5.77
C LYS A 67 -18.94 -6.28 -4.77
N ARG A 68 -18.81 -5.38 -3.78
CA ARG A 68 -19.86 -5.06 -2.80
C ARG A 68 -21.06 -4.31 -3.38
N ILE A 69 -20.92 -3.74 -4.57
CA ILE A 69 -21.96 -2.93 -5.22
C ILE A 69 -22.75 -3.76 -6.25
N LYS A 70 -22.28 -4.96 -6.57
CA LYS A 70 -22.99 -5.91 -7.43
C LYS A 70 -24.01 -6.70 -6.60
#